data_AF-A0A2H0CTT5-F1
#
_entry.id   AF-A0A2H0CTT5-F1
#
_cell.length_a   1.000
_cell.length_b   1.000
_cell.length_c   1.000
_cell.angle_alpha   90.00
_cell.angle_beta   90.00
_cell.angle_gamma   90.00
#
_symmetry.space_group_name_H-M   'P 1'
#
loop_
_entity.id
_entity.type
_entity.pdbx_description
1 polymer ?
#
loop_
_entity_poly.entity_id
_entity_poly.type
_entity_poly.pdbx_seq_one_letter_code
_entity_poly.pdbx_strand_id
1 'polypeptide(L)'
;MESILSLILLGKILLPTISNDISTPFFPTTDITATDDSANTENEILWLARIMYSETKVSYEMRLIGWVVRNRVETGFRGDTYRDVAQSPGQFSGLNPHDIEYKNNISLGYGDTKNLAWRQALVIAEEVYYAPAKARPLPLAVRHFYSPKAVFRAPSWADNKMPYHTIQSSPGLPARFAFYSDIQ
;
A
#
# COMPACT_ATOMS: atom_id res chain seq x y z
N MET A 1 -61.68 2.66 29.07
CA MET A 1 -60.96 1.45 28.61
C MET A 1 -59.63 1.46 29.35
N GLU A 2 -59.62 1.11 30.63
CA GLU A 2 -59.65 -0.28 31.15
C GLU A 2 -58.44 -1.07 30.59
N SER A 3 -57.36 -1.31 31.36
CA SER A 3 -57.25 -2.29 32.46
C SER A 3 -57.03 -3.71 31.89
N ILE A 4 -55.85 -4.35 32.03
CA ILE A 4 -55.33 -5.16 33.15
C ILE A 4 -55.24 -6.67 32.75
N LEU A 5 -54.18 -7.37 33.23
CA LEU A 5 -54.03 -8.85 33.48
C LEU A 5 -54.11 -9.81 32.27
N SER A 6 -53.57 -11.03 32.26
CA SER A 6 -52.52 -11.80 32.95
C SER A 6 -52.65 -13.23 32.40
N LEU A 7 -51.55 -13.98 32.29
CA LEU A 7 -51.55 -15.45 32.35
C LEU A 7 -50.11 -15.88 32.71
N ILE A 8 -49.77 -16.04 33.99
CA ILE A 8 -49.85 -17.26 34.82
C ILE A 8 -49.25 -18.50 34.12
N LEU A 9 -48.09 -18.96 34.61
CA LEU A 9 -48.03 -20.30 35.20
C LEU A 9 -46.96 -20.43 36.29
N LEU A 10 -47.40 -21.00 37.41
CA LEU A 10 -46.71 -21.33 38.65
C LEU A 10 -45.52 -22.28 38.45
N GLY A 11 -44.52 -22.12 39.30
CA GLY A 11 -43.54 -23.16 39.63
C GLY A 11 -42.70 -22.74 40.84
N LYS A 12 -43.24 -22.91 42.05
CA LYS A 12 -42.59 -22.56 43.32
C LYS A 12 -41.81 -23.78 43.86
N ILE A 13 -40.61 -23.48 44.38
CA ILE A 13 -39.86 -24.15 45.47
C ILE A 13 -38.85 -25.26 45.07
N LEU A 14 -37.56 -24.90 45.12
CA LEU A 14 -36.62 -25.39 46.14
C LEU A 14 -35.36 -24.50 46.12
N LEU A 15 -35.17 -23.71 47.17
CA LEU A 15 -33.86 -23.10 47.47
C LEU A 15 -32.98 -24.15 48.15
N PRO A 16 -31.65 -24.07 47.95
CA PRO A 16 -30.81 -23.94 49.11
C PRO A 16 -29.92 -22.69 49.06
N THR A 17 -29.52 -22.34 50.26
CA THR A 17 -28.94 -21.11 50.78
C THR A 17 -27.48 -20.90 50.38
N ILE A 18 -27.19 -19.67 49.92
CA ILE A 18 -25.98 -18.83 50.11
C ILE A 18 -24.59 -19.47 49.95
N SER A 19 -23.86 -18.96 48.96
CA SER A 19 -22.50 -18.43 49.16
C SER A 19 -22.31 -17.20 48.28
N ASN A 20 -22.15 -16.05 48.91
CA ASN A 20 -21.76 -14.80 48.27
C ASN A 20 -20.34 -14.94 47.73
N ASP A 21 -20.18 -14.92 46.42
CA ASP A 21 -18.91 -14.52 45.82
C ASP A 21 -19.21 -13.57 44.65
N ILE A 22 -19.03 -12.28 44.90
CA ILE A 22 -19.13 -11.25 43.87
C ILE A 22 -17.86 -11.34 43.04
N SER A 23 -17.88 -12.17 42.02
CA SER A 23 -16.99 -12.06 40.87
C SER A 23 -17.84 -11.60 39.70
N THR A 24 -17.75 -10.31 39.40
CA THR A 24 -18.23 -9.71 38.16
C THR A 24 -17.79 -10.56 36.97
N PRO A 25 -18.65 -10.83 35.97
CA PRO A 25 -18.18 -11.46 34.74
C PRO A 25 -17.15 -10.54 34.09
N PHE A 26 -15.91 -11.00 34.04
CA PHE A 26 -14.88 -10.45 33.17
C PHE A 26 -15.36 -10.68 31.73
N PHE A 27 -15.93 -9.64 31.13
CA PHE A 27 -16.07 -9.58 29.68
C PHE A 27 -14.67 -9.31 29.13
N PRO A 28 -14.05 -10.22 28.35
CA PRO A 28 -12.88 -9.85 27.59
C PRO A 28 -13.33 -8.78 26.58
N THR A 29 -12.93 -7.53 26.81
CA THR A 29 -13.07 -6.48 25.80
C THR A 29 -12.17 -6.87 24.64
N THR A 30 -12.75 -7.46 23.61
CA THR A 30 -12.14 -7.57 22.29
C THR A 30 -12.03 -6.18 21.70
N ASP A 31 -10.98 -5.41 22.03
CA ASP A 31 -10.74 -4.13 21.37
C ASP A 31 -9.30 -3.60 21.54
N ILE A 32 -8.30 -4.16 20.84
CA ILE A 32 -6.99 -3.47 20.61
C ILE A 32 -6.22 -3.90 19.31
N THR A 33 -6.81 -4.58 18.32
CA THR A 33 -6.05 -4.95 17.09
C THR A 33 -6.41 -4.13 15.85
N ALA A 34 -7.61 -3.54 15.79
CA ALA A 34 -8.07 -2.84 14.58
C ALA A 34 -7.36 -1.50 14.32
N THR A 35 -6.83 -0.86 15.35
CA THR A 35 -6.18 0.46 15.24
C THR A 35 -4.74 0.37 14.73
N ASP A 36 -4.00 -0.66 15.14
CA ASP A 36 -2.61 -0.88 14.72
C ASP A 36 -2.51 -1.38 13.27
N ASP A 37 -3.38 -2.32 12.89
CA ASP A 37 -3.45 -2.84 11.52
C ASP A 37 -3.83 -1.76 10.51
N SER A 38 -4.78 -0.88 10.87
CA SER A 38 -5.19 0.24 10.03
C SER A 38 -4.08 1.28 9.89
N ALA A 39 -3.42 1.66 10.99
CA ALA A 39 -2.33 2.62 10.96
C ALA A 39 -1.12 2.11 10.15
N ASN A 40 -0.81 0.80 10.27
CA ASN A 40 0.22 0.17 9.45
C ASN A 40 -0.17 0.14 7.97
N THR A 41 -1.42 -0.20 7.66
CA THR A 41 -1.95 -0.19 6.29
C THR A 41 -1.89 1.19 5.66
N GLU A 42 -2.32 2.23 6.38
CA GLU A 42 -2.24 3.62 5.94
C GLU A 42 -0.78 4.03 5.67
N ASN A 43 0.13 3.66 6.56
CA ASN A 43 1.55 3.97 6.38
C ASN A 43 2.13 3.27 5.14
N GLU A 44 1.75 2.02 4.87
CA GLU A 44 2.19 1.26 3.70
C GLU A 44 1.65 1.86 2.37
N ILE A 45 0.38 2.23 2.33
CA ILE A 45 -0.23 2.95 1.19
C ILE A 45 0.49 4.29 0.98
N LEU A 46 0.82 5.00 2.07
CA LEU A 46 1.52 6.27 2.01
C LEU A 46 2.93 6.11 1.40
N TRP A 47 3.67 5.06 1.77
CA TRP A 47 4.96 4.76 1.16
C TRP A 47 4.86 4.43 -0.32
N LEU A 48 3.87 3.63 -0.71
CA LEU A 48 3.60 3.34 -2.12
C LEU A 48 3.29 4.63 -2.92
N ALA A 49 2.49 5.54 -2.35
CA ALA A 49 2.19 6.83 -2.96
C ALA A 49 3.45 7.69 -3.13
N ARG A 50 4.32 7.76 -2.11
CA ARG A 50 5.59 8.50 -2.17
C ARG A 50 6.51 7.98 -3.27
N ILE A 51 6.62 6.66 -3.42
CA ILE A 51 7.39 6.05 -4.52
C ILE A 51 6.85 6.50 -5.88
N MET A 52 5.54 6.32 -6.13
CA MET A 52 4.99 6.68 -7.44
C MET A 52 5.12 8.17 -7.72
N TYR A 53 4.88 9.00 -6.71
CA TYR A 53 5.01 10.45 -6.82
C TYR A 53 6.46 10.85 -7.10
N SER A 54 7.46 10.27 -6.44
CA SER A 54 8.87 10.63 -6.69
C SER A 54 9.30 10.34 -8.12
N GLU A 55 8.74 9.29 -8.75
CA GLU A 55 9.11 8.86 -10.09
C GLU A 55 8.36 9.62 -11.21
N THR A 56 7.10 9.98 -10.98
CA THR A 56 6.27 10.61 -12.02
C THR A 56 5.06 11.35 -11.46
N LYS A 57 4.52 12.27 -12.26
CA LYS A 57 3.24 12.97 -12.02
C LYS A 57 2.12 12.48 -12.96
N VAL A 58 2.37 11.47 -13.80
CA VAL A 58 1.41 10.95 -14.79
C VAL A 58 0.76 9.68 -14.25
N SER A 59 -0.56 9.68 -14.14
CA SER A 59 -1.34 8.61 -13.47
C SER A 59 -1.17 7.22 -14.09
N TYR A 60 -1.11 7.13 -15.43
CA TYR A 60 -0.88 5.85 -16.09
C TYR A 60 0.50 5.26 -15.73
N GLU A 61 1.53 6.12 -15.66
CA GLU A 61 2.88 5.74 -15.25
C GLU A 61 2.90 5.32 -13.78
N MET A 62 2.23 6.08 -12.90
CA MET A 62 2.07 5.72 -11.49
C MET A 62 1.50 4.32 -11.33
N ARG A 63 0.40 3.99 -12.04
CA ARG A 63 -0.24 2.67 -11.91
C ARG A 63 0.71 1.53 -12.28
N LEU A 64 1.48 1.65 -13.37
CA LEU A 64 2.45 0.61 -13.74
C LEU A 64 3.60 0.52 -12.73
N ILE A 65 4.14 1.65 -12.28
CA ILE A 65 5.20 1.71 -11.26
C ILE A 65 4.71 1.09 -9.94
N GLY A 66 3.51 1.46 -9.49
CA GLY A 66 2.92 0.90 -8.26
C GLY A 66 2.77 -0.61 -8.33
N TRP A 67 2.35 -1.17 -9.46
CA TRP A 67 2.31 -2.62 -9.65
C TRP A 67 3.70 -3.28 -9.65
N VAL A 68 4.73 -2.62 -10.20
CA VAL A 68 6.11 -3.12 -10.09
C VAL A 68 6.57 -3.14 -8.64
N VAL A 69 6.28 -2.09 -7.87
CA VAL A 69 6.63 -2.02 -6.45
C VAL A 69 5.88 -3.11 -5.68
N ARG A 70 4.59 -3.32 -5.95
CA ARG A 70 3.82 -4.42 -5.35
C ARG A 70 4.41 -5.79 -5.70
N ASN A 71 4.85 -6.00 -6.95
CA ASN A 71 5.54 -7.24 -7.33
C ASN A 71 6.83 -7.46 -6.53
N ARG A 72 7.55 -6.38 -6.18
CA ARG A 72 8.75 -6.48 -5.33
C ARG A 72 8.38 -6.96 -3.93
N VAL A 73 7.39 -6.33 -3.31
CA VAL A 73 6.85 -6.72 -1.99
C VAL A 73 6.39 -8.18 -1.99
N GLU A 74 5.54 -8.57 -2.94
CA GLU A 74 5.00 -9.94 -3.02
C GLU A 74 6.06 -11.02 -3.29
N THR A 75 7.22 -10.64 -3.83
CA THR A 75 8.33 -11.57 -4.10
C THR A 75 9.49 -11.40 -3.11
N GLY A 76 9.38 -10.54 -2.11
CA GLY A 76 10.45 -10.20 -1.17
C GLY A 76 11.67 -9.53 -1.82
N PHE A 77 11.54 -9.01 -3.05
CA PHE A 77 12.66 -8.40 -3.75
C PHE A 77 12.95 -7.03 -3.16
N ARG A 78 14.06 -6.93 -2.42
CA ARG A 78 14.52 -5.68 -1.78
C ARG A 78 13.59 -5.15 -0.68
N GLY A 79 12.75 -6.02 -0.11
CA GLY A 79 11.85 -5.71 1.00
C GLY A 79 10.55 -6.51 0.92
N ASP A 80 9.90 -6.69 2.07
CA ASP A 80 8.58 -7.29 2.24
C ASP A 80 7.50 -6.25 2.63
N THR A 81 7.90 -4.98 2.76
CA THR A 81 7.02 -3.82 2.90
C THR A 81 7.31 -2.77 1.82
N TYR A 82 6.33 -1.91 1.52
CA TYR A 82 6.51 -0.77 0.62
C TYR A 82 7.57 0.19 1.15
N ARG A 83 7.64 0.37 2.48
CA ARG A 83 8.68 1.15 3.14
C ARG A 83 10.08 0.57 2.88
N ASP A 84 10.26 -0.73 3.03
CA ASP A 84 11.57 -1.36 2.84
C ASP A 84 12.02 -1.27 1.38
N VAL A 85 11.10 -1.51 0.44
CA VAL A 85 11.36 -1.34 -0.99
C VAL A 85 11.74 0.11 -1.31
N ALA A 86 11.06 1.11 -0.70
CA ALA A 86 11.37 2.52 -0.88
C ALA A 86 12.79 2.88 -0.39
N GLN A 87 13.21 2.28 0.72
CA GLN A 87 14.47 2.59 1.40
C GLN A 87 15.65 1.73 0.91
N SER A 88 15.40 0.75 0.04
CA SER A 88 16.46 -0.11 -0.49
C SER A 88 17.52 0.70 -1.25
N PRO A 89 18.83 0.43 -1.02
CA PRO A 89 19.91 1.18 -1.66
C PRO A 89 19.81 1.20 -3.20
N GLY A 90 19.97 2.39 -3.76
CA GLY A 90 19.95 2.61 -5.21
C GLY A 90 18.56 2.54 -5.86
N GLN A 91 17.49 2.53 -5.05
CA GLN A 91 16.11 2.67 -5.53
C GLN A 91 15.61 4.11 -5.31
N PHE A 92 14.66 4.54 -6.15
CA PHE A 92 13.87 5.78 -6.03
C PHE A 92 14.66 7.00 -5.53
N SER A 93 15.43 7.63 -6.42
CA SER A 93 16.40 8.68 -6.03
C SER A 93 15.78 9.82 -5.22
N GLY A 94 14.55 10.23 -5.54
CA GLY A 94 13.83 11.26 -4.80
C GLY A 94 13.44 10.89 -3.37
N LEU A 95 13.64 9.64 -2.95
CA LEU A 95 13.45 9.14 -1.59
C LEU A 95 14.78 8.80 -0.88
N ASN A 96 15.93 9.07 -1.52
CA ASN A 96 17.23 8.96 -0.87
C ASN A 96 17.49 10.17 0.03
N PRO A 97 17.92 10.00 1.30
CA PRO A 97 18.21 11.11 2.22
C PRO A 97 19.17 12.20 1.70
N HIS A 98 19.99 11.90 0.70
CA HIS A 98 20.94 12.83 0.09
C HIS A 98 20.37 13.61 -1.11
N ASP A 99 19.17 13.27 -1.57
CA ASP A 99 18.50 13.96 -2.67
C ASP A 99 17.83 15.26 -2.18
N ILE A 100 17.84 16.29 -3.02
CA ILE A 100 17.27 17.61 -2.67
C ILE A 100 15.77 17.54 -2.45
N GLU A 101 15.07 16.63 -3.12
CA GLU A 101 13.62 16.44 -3.00
C GLU A 101 13.22 15.53 -1.84
N TYR A 102 14.17 14.90 -1.15
CA TYR A 102 13.89 13.94 -0.08
C TYR A 102 12.93 14.48 0.98
N LYS A 103 13.24 15.66 1.53
CA LYS A 103 12.43 16.28 2.59
C LYS A 103 11.02 16.61 2.10
N ASN A 104 10.90 17.05 0.85
CA ASN A 104 9.61 17.35 0.24
C ASN A 104 8.80 16.07 0.06
N ASN A 105 9.40 15.01 -0.51
CA ASN A 105 8.69 13.78 -0.79
C ASN A 105 8.30 13.00 0.48
N ILE A 106 9.19 12.95 1.49
CA ILE A 106 8.93 12.20 2.73
C ILE A 106 7.93 12.91 3.65
N SER A 107 7.77 14.23 3.53
CA SER A 107 6.82 14.99 4.36
C SER A 107 5.38 14.91 3.84
N LEU A 108 5.18 14.53 2.57
CA LEU A 108 3.84 14.36 2.01
C LEU A 108 3.06 13.29 2.77
N GLY A 109 1.84 13.64 3.18
CA GLY A 109 0.88 12.82 3.91
C GLY A 109 -0.54 12.98 3.37
N TYR A 110 -1.50 12.31 4.00
CA TYR A 110 -2.92 12.36 3.60
C TYR A 110 -3.52 13.79 3.64
N GLY A 111 -2.95 14.68 4.45
CA GLY A 111 -3.39 16.07 4.58
C GLY A 111 -3.01 16.99 3.40
N ASP A 112 -2.07 16.61 2.54
CA ASP A 112 -1.52 17.44 1.46
C ASP A 112 -2.43 17.55 0.21
N THR A 113 -3.72 17.72 0.46
CA THR A 113 -4.80 17.64 -0.54
C THR A 113 -4.76 18.74 -1.61
N LYS A 114 -4.01 19.83 -1.39
CA LYS A 114 -3.86 20.91 -2.39
C LYS A 114 -3.02 20.48 -3.59
N ASN A 115 -2.16 19.48 -3.45
CA ASN A 115 -1.32 18.97 -4.53
C ASN A 115 -2.10 17.92 -5.34
N LEU A 116 -2.52 18.29 -6.56
CA LEU A 116 -3.32 17.42 -7.43
C LEU A 116 -2.62 16.11 -7.78
N ALA A 117 -1.32 16.16 -8.11
CA ALA A 117 -0.55 14.98 -8.47
C ALA A 117 -0.31 14.07 -7.25
N TRP A 118 -0.15 14.65 -6.06
CA TRP A 118 -0.05 13.88 -4.82
C TRP A 118 -1.36 13.17 -4.47
N ARG A 119 -2.49 13.87 -4.55
CA ARG A 119 -3.81 13.23 -4.37
C ARG A 119 -4.01 12.06 -5.33
N GLN A 120 -3.59 12.24 -6.58
CA GLN A 120 -3.66 11.18 -7.58
C GLN A 120 -2.76 9.99 -7.23
N ALA A 121 -1.56 10.23 -6.70
CA ALA A 121 -0.69 9.17 -6.23
C ALA A 121 -1.31 8.40 -5.05
N LEU A 122 -1.95 9.08 -4.09
CA LEU A 122 -2.65 8.43 -2.97
C LEU A 122 -3.80 7.54 -3.44
N VAL A 123 -4.66 8.04 -4.34
CA VAL A 123 -5.78 7.25 -4.88
C VAL A 123 -5.27 6.02 -5.61
N ILE A 124 -4.24 6.17 -6.45
CA ILE A 124 -3.67 5.03 -7.18
C ILE A 124 -2.96 4.05 -6.24
N ALA A 125 -2.35 4.54 -5.15
CA ALA A 125 -1.68 3.67 -4.19
C ALA A 125 -2.70 2.78 -3.48
N GLU A 126 -3.82 3.36 -3.05
CA GLU A 126 -4.92 2.63 -2.44
C GLU A 126 -5.53 1.61 -3.43
N GLU A 127 -5.77 2.02 -4.68
CA GLU A 127 -6.21 1.11 -5.74
C GLU A 127 -5.26 -0.09 -5.92
N VAL A 128 -3.95 0.17 -6.02
CA VAL A 128 -2.94 -0.87 -6.21
C VAL A 128 -2.80 -1.74 -4.96
N TYR A 129 -2.88 -1.19 -3.76
CA TYR A 129 -2.74 -1.94 -2.51
C TYR A 129 -3.88 -2.97 -2.37
N TYR A 130 -5.12 -2.54 -2.56
CA TYR A 130 -6.30 -3.40 -2.39
C TYR A 130 -6.66 -4.24 -3.63
N ALA A 131 -6.06 -3.99 -4.79
CA ALA A 131 -6.39 -4.72 -6.00
C ALA A 131 -6.19 -6.25 -5.84
N PRO A 132 -7.03 -7.09 -6.45
CA PRO A 132 -6.75 -8.53 -6.51
C PRO A 132 -5.62 -8.81 -7.51
N ALA A 133 -4.86 -9.89 -7.31
CA ALA A 133 -3.75 -10.27 -8.19
C ALA A 133 -4.12 -10.40 -9.68
N LYS A 134 -5.39 -10.74 -9.98
CA LYS A 134 -5.91 -10.82 -11.36
C LYS A 134 -6.03 -9.48 -12.08
N ALA A 135 -6.00 -8.36 -11.35
CA ALA A 135 -6.04 -7.01 -11.91
C ALA A 135 -4.65 -6.50 -12.33
N ARG A 136 -3.59 -7.29 -12.10
CA ARG A 136 -2.20 -6.91 -12.37
C ARG A 136 -1.97 -6.72 -13.88
N PRO A 137 -1.52 -5.54 -14.34
CA PRO A 137 -1.29 -5.26 -15.75
C PRO A 137 0.04 -5.79 -16.28
N LEU A 138 0.96 -6.17 -15.40
CA LEU A 138 2.31 -6.68 -15.71
C LEU A 138 2.52 -8.03 -15.01
N PRO A 139 3.24 -9.01 -15.58
CA PRO A 139 3.54 -10.26 -14.87
C PRO A 139 4.24 -10.02 -13.52
N LEU A 140 4.09 -10.95 -12.57
CA LEU A 140 4.74 -10.89 -11.24
C LEU A 140 6.27 -10.78 -11.34
N ALA A 141 6.87 -11.37 -12.39
CA ALA A 141 8.30 -11.30 -12.66
C ALA A 141 8.80 -9.90 -13.07
N VAL A 142 7.90 -8.97 -13.43
CA VAL A 142 8.27 -7.59 -13.77
C VAL A 142 8.51 -6.80 -12.49
N ARG A 143 9.79 -6.73 -12.09
CA ARG A 143 10.26 -6.08 -10.85
C ARG A 143 11.18 -4.89 -11.10
N HIS A 144 11.51 -4.62 -12.36
CA HIS A 144 12.51 -3.64 -12.74
C HIS A 144 11.93 -2.64 -13.73
N PHE A 145 12.26 -1.38 -13.54
CA PHE A 145 12.02 -0.34 -14.52
C PHE A 145 13.10 0.74 -14.40
N TYR A 146 13.26 1.51 -15.46
CA TYR A 146 13.96 2.79 -15.42
C TYR A 146 13.36 3.72 -16.46
N SER A 147 13.74 4.98 -16.43
CA SER A 147 13.37 5.97 -17.44
C SER A 147 14.53 6.20 -18.42
N PRO A 148 14.51 5.64 -19.64
CA PRO A 148 15.57 5.85 -20.63
C PRO A 148 15.83 7.32 -20.95
N LYS A 149 14.80 8.17 -20.89
CA LYS A 149 14.95 9.61 -21.09
C LYS A 149 15.65 10.34 -19.95
N ALA A 150 15.72 9.76 -18.74
CA ALA A 150 16.22 10.41 -17.54
C ALA A 150 17.64 9.98 -17.15
N VAL A 151 18.21 8.99 -17.84
CA VAL A 151 19.53 8.45 -17.54
C VAL A 151 20.46 8.64 -18.74
N PHE A 152 21.72 8.96 -18.46
CA PHE A 152 22.75 9.02 -19.49
C PHE A 152 23.12 7.63 -20.02
N ARG A 153 23.15 6.63 -19.13
CA ARG A 153 23.43 5.23 -19.46
C ARG A 153 22.37 4.33 -18.84
N ALA A 154 21.92 3.33 -19.59
CA ALA A 154 21.06 2.29 -19.05
C ALA A 154 21.73 1.60 -17.85
N PRO A 155 20.96 1.18 -16.83
CA PRO A 155 21.52 0.41 -15.74
C PRO A 155 22.08 -0.92 -16.27
N SER A 156 23.17 -1.42 -15.66
CA SER A 156 23.86 -2.64 -16.11
C SER A 156 22.95 -3.86 -16.17
N TRP A 157 21.95 -3.95 -15.29
CA TRP A 157 20.98 -5.05 -15.29
C TRP A 157 20.05 -5.04 -16.52
N ALA A 158 19.91 -3.90 -17.21
CA ALA A 158 19.13 -3.79 -18.45
C ALA A 158 19.98 -4.04 -19.71
N ASP A 159 21.30 -4.20 -19.56
CA ASP A 159 22.20 -4.31 -20.69
C ASP A 159 21.91 -5.56 -21.53
N ASN A 160 21.78 -5.37 -22.85
CA ASN A 160 21.38 -6.41 -23.80
C ASN A 160 20.06 -7.15 -23.47
N LYS A 161 19.18 -6.54 -22.67
CA LYS A 161 17.84 -7.07 -22.37
C LYS A 161 16.79 -6.28 -23.15
N MET A 162 15.73 -6.99 -23.55
CA MET A 162 14.55 -6.36 -24.14
C MET A 162 13.52 -6.06 -23.04
N PRO A 163 12.93 -4.85 -23.02
CA PRO A 163 11.86 -4.56 -22.09
C PRO A 163 10.63 -5.41 -22.39
N TYR A 164 9.97 -5.88 -21.34
CA TYR A 164 8.65 -6.52 -21.43
C TYR A 164 7.57 -5.51 -21.87
N HIS A 165 7.66 -4.28 -21.34
CA HIS A 165 6.74 -3.21 -21.67
C HIS A 165 7.46 -1.86 -21.70
N THR A 166 6.97 -0.93 -22.52
CA THR A 166 7.51 0.42 -22.63
C THR A 166 6.39 1.44 -22.71
N ILE A 167 6.54 2.55 -21.99
CA ILE A 167 5.73 3.74 -22.20
C ILE A 167 6.49 4.64 -23.16
N GLN A 168 5.94 4.80 -24.36
CA GLN A 168 6.58 5.56 -25.43
C GLN A 168 6.54 7.07 -25.16
N SER A 169 7.57 7.76 -25.65
CA SER A 169 7.57 9.22 -25.79
C SER A 169 7.01 9.60 -27.17
N SER A 170 7.19 10.87 -27.57
CA SER A 170 7.00 11.27 -28.97
C SER A 170 7.90 10.46 -29.91
N PRO A 171 7.48 10.22 -31.17
CA PRO A 171 8.30 9.50 -32.15
C PRO A 171 9.73 10.05 -32.25
N GLY A 172 10.71 9.15 -32.22
CA GLY A 172 12.15 9.50 -32.28
C GLY A 172 12.79 9.86 -30.94
N LEU A 173 12.03 9.91 -29.84
CA LEU A 173 12.58 10.12 -28.50
C LEU A 173 12.68 8.79 -27.71
N PRO A 174 13.64 8.68 -26.77
CA PRO A 174 13.71 7.54 -25.86
C PRO A 174 12.39 7.35 -25.11
N ALA A 175 12.03 6.10 -24.82
CA ALA A 175 10.85 5.78 -24.03
C ALA A 175 10.85 6.51 -22.67
N ARG A 176 9.66 6.88 -22.20
CA ARG A 176 9.49 7.49 -20.86
C ARG A 176 9.81 6.49 -19.77
N PHE A 177 9.37 5.26 -19.92
CA PHE A 177 9.68 4.15 -19.02
C PHE A 177 9.85 2.84 -19.80
N ALA A 178 10.76 2.01 -19.33
CA ALA A 178 10.96 0.65 -19.82
C ALA A 178 10.92 -0.32 -18.62
N PHE A 179 10.13 -1.38 -18.74
CA PHE A 179 9.82 -2.34 -17.69
C PHE A 179 10.36 -3.72 -18.07
N TYR A 180 11.02 -4.41 -17.15
CA TYR A 180 11.77 -5.64 -17.44
C TYR A 180 11.35 -6.79 -16.53
N SER A 181 11.16 -7.96 -17.13
CA SER A 181 10.98 -9.24 -16.45
C SER A 181 12.31 -9.96 -16.27
N ASP A 182 12.34 -10.94 -15.36
CA ASP A 182 13.40 -11.97 -15.28
C ASP A 182 14.82 -11.43 -15.05
N ILE A 183 14.92 -10.24 -14.47
CA ILE A 183 16.16 -9.70 -13.93
C ILE A 183 16.34 -10.28 -12.52
N GLN A 184 17.50 -10.90 -12.29
CA GLN A 184 17.89 -11.53 -11.02
C GLN A 184 18.28 -10.49 -9.98
#